data_AF-A0A3P2A8M7-F1
#
_entry.id   AF-A0A3P2A8M7-F1
#
_cell.length_a   1.000
_cell.length_b   1.000
_cell.length_c   1.000
_cell.angle_alpha   90.00
_cell.angle_beta   90.00
_cell.angle_gamma   90.00
#
_symmetry.space_group_name_H-M   'P 1'
#
loop_
_entity.id
_entity.type
_entity.pdbx_description
1 polymer ?
#
loop_
_entity_poly.entity_id
_entity_poly.type
_entity_poly.pdbx_seq_one_letter_code
_entity_poly.pdbx_strand_id
1 'polypeptide(L)'
;MSTFNGIGTQFVGECCQEEDGSYIATYWFTILHIPIIPFYSARIHGKYSEEVAMGHSTLTEYEELPLYFPQIVRTYAYLAMIVGLYHFIQTKFKAGDSNPLIWIGLALPLLALPWMMRYFARKKAGWR
;
A
#
# COMPACT_ATOMS: atom_id res chain seq x y z
N MET A 1 -7.63 -3.60 13.57
CA MET A 1 -6.84 -2.40 13.19
C MET A 1 -7.16 -1.29 14.18
N SER A 2 -6.22 -0.40 14.52
CA SER A 2 -6.48 0.74 15.40
C SER A 2 -5.82 1.98 14.82
N THR A 3 -6.60 2.82 14.13
CA THR A 3 -6.10 4.05 13.50
C THR A 3 -7.01 5.22 13.84
N PHE A 4 -6.41 6.35 14.22
CA PHE A 4 -7.08 7.63 14.41
C PHE A 4 -6.40 8.66 13.51
N ASN A 5 -7.12 9.23 12.54
CA ASN A 5 -6.59 10.18 11.54
C ASN A 5 -5.31 9.70 10.83
N GLY A 6 -5.22 8.40 10.51
CA GLY A 6 -4.07 7.82 9.81
C GLY A 6 -2.83 7.58 10.68
N ILE A 7 -2.92 7.87 11.98
CA ILE A 7 -1.93 7.51 12.99
C ILE A 7 -2.40 6.26 13.71
N GLY A 8 -1.52 5.26 13.85
CA GLY A 8 -1.84 4.01 14.55
C GLY A 8 -1.32 2.81 13.78
N THR A 9 -2.04 1.70 13.82
CA THR A 9 -1.60 0.44 13.23
C THR A 9 -2.61 -0.18 12.27
N GLN A 10 -2.13 -0.59 11.11
CA GLN A 10 -2.96 -1.16 10.05
C GLN A 10 -2.16 -2.10 9.14
N PHE A 11 -2.87 -3.06 8.55
CA PHE A 11 -2.35 -3.85 7.43
C PHE A 11 -2.25 -2.99 6.17
N VAL A 12 -1.07 -2.96 5.55
CA VAL A 12 -0.79 -2.22 4.32
C VAL A 12 -0.20 -3.16 3.27
N GLY A 13 -0.73 -3.03 2.05
CA GLY A 13 -0.30 -3.79 0.89
C GLY A 13 -0.97 -5.16 0.77
N GLU A 14 -0.98 -5.68 -0.45
CA GLU A 14 -1.50 -7.00 -0.79
C GLU A 14 -0.50 -7.62 -1.76
N CYS A 15 0.02 -8.80 -1.46
CA CYS A 15 0.91 -9.56 -2.34
C CYS A 15 0.69 -11.06 -2.16
N CYS A 16 1.34 -11.87 -3.02
CA CYS A 16 1.28 -13.33 -2.95
C CYS A 16 -0.16 -13.86 -2.83
N GLN A 17 -1.04 -13.39 -3.73
CA GLN A 17 -2.41 -13.89 -3.79
C GLN A 17 -2.43 -15.37 -4.17
N GLU A 18 -3.23 -16.13 -3.44
CA GLU A 18 -3.49 -17.54 -3.70
C GLU A 18 -4.90 -17.77 -4.26
N GLU A 19 -5.13 -18.99 -4.76
CA GLU A 19 -6.40 -19.37 -5.42
C GLU A 19 -7.60 -19.32 -4.47
N ASP A 20 -7.36 -19.50 -3.17
CA ASP A 20 -8.37 -19.36 -2.11
C ASP A 20 -8.76 -17.89 -1.85
N GLY A 21 -8.11 -16.93 -2.51
CA GLY A 21 -8.32 -15.50 -2.34
C GLY A 21 -7.55 -14.90 -1.16
N SER A 22 -6.77 -15.71 -0.44
CA SER A 22 -5.89 -15.22 0.63
C SER A 22 -4.73 -14.40 0.05
N TYR A 23 -4.20 -13.49 0.84
CA TYR A 23 -3.07 -12.64 0.44
C TYR A 23 -2.20 -12.26 1.63
N ILE A 24 -0.94 -11.97 1.35
CA ILE A 24 -0.01 -11.47 2.36
C ILE A 24 -0.08 -9.94 2.44
N ALA A 25 -0.29 -9.43 3.65
CA ALA A 25 -0.21 -8.03 4.01
C ALA A 25 0.81 -7.84 5.13
N THR A 26 1.41 -6.65 5.23
CA THR A 26 2.30 -6.33 6.36
C THR A 26 1.57 -5.43 7.34
N TYR A 27 1.70 -5.70 8.65
CA TYR A 27 1.16 -4.87 9.70
C TYR A 27 2.15 -3.76 10.04
N TRP A 28 1.70 -2.52 9.93
CA TRP A 28 2.55 -1.33 10.08
C TRP A 28 2.06 -0.44 11.20
N PHE A 29 2.99 0.23 11.86
CA PHE A 29 2.74 1.54 12.43
C PHE A 29 2.75 2.59 11.33
N THR A 30 1.69 3.39 11.25
CA THR A 30 1.51 4.45 10.26
C THR A 30 1.38 5.81 10.90
N ILE A 31 1.91 6.83 10.23
CA ILE A 31 1.70 8.26 10.56
C ILE A 31 1.16 8.93 9.30
N LEU A 32 0.02 9.61 9.39
CA LEU A 32 -0.64 10.23 8.22
C LEU A 32 -0.81 9.26 7.03
N HIS A 33 -1.16 8.00 7.32
CA HIS A 33 -1.24 6.90 6.34
C HIS A 33 0.08 6.48 5.67
N ILE A 34 1.22 7.02 6.08
CA ILE A 34 2.55 6.59 5.60
C ILE A 34 3.01 5.41 6.47
N PRO A 35 3.34 4.23 5.90
CA PRO A 35 3.90 3.11 6.64
C PRO A 35 5.32 3.44 7.12
N ILE A 36 5.51 3.48 8.44
CA ILE A 36 6.78 3.88 9.08
C ILE A 36 7.55 2.67 9.56
N ILE A 37 6.94 1.83 10.41
CA ILE A 37 7.61 0.68 11.02
C ILE A 37 6.79 -0.59 10.74
N PRO A 38 7.37 -1.60 10.07
CA PRO A 38 6.72 -2.89 9.91
C PRO A 38 6.92 -3.73 11.18
N PHE A 39 5.87 -4.38 11.65
CA PHE A 39 5.94 -5.26 12.82
C PHE A 39 6.04 -6.73 12.43
N TYR A 40 5.09 -7.20 11.63
CA TYR A 40 5.04 -8.56 11.11
C TYR A 40 4.29 -8.58 9.77
N SER A 41 4.40 -9.68 9.04
CA SER A 41 3.54 -9.95 7.89
C SER A 41 2.46 -10.93 8.30
N ALA A 42 1.33 -10.94 7.60
CA ALA A 42 0.26 -11.88 7.88
C ALA A 42 -0.40 -12.32 6.59
N ARG A 43 -0.83 -13.58 6.54
CA ARG A 43 -1.74 -14.07 5.51
C ARG A 43 -3.16 -13.78 5.94
N ILE A 44 -3.87 -13.01 5.14
CA ILE A 44 -5.26 -12.62 5.37
C ILE A 44 -6.15 -13.60 4.61
N HIS A 45 -7.04 -14.31 5.30
CA HIS A 45 -7.96 -15.28 4.70
C HIS A 45 -9.35 -14.68 4.42
N GLY A 46 -9.73 -13.60 5.12
CA GLY A 46 -11.00 -12.92 4.92
C GLY A 46 -11.18 -11.70 5.81
N LYS A 47 -12.13 -10.83 5.46
CA LYS A 47 -12.60 -9.72 6.31
C LYS A 47 -14.02 -10.04 6.77
N TYR A 48 -14.21 -10.23 8.07
CA TYR A 48 -15.53 -10.32 8.67
C TYR A 48 -15.89 -8.96 9.26
N SER A 49 -17.03 -8.41 8.84
CA SER A 49 -17.63 -7.25 9.50
C SER A 49 -18.63 -7.78 10.51
N GLU A 50 -18.28 -7.79 11.80
CA GLU A 50 -19.29 -7.93 12.85
C GLU A 50 -19.83 -6.55 13.22
N GLU A 51 -21.16 -6.42 13.24
CA GLU A 51 -21.83 -5.28 13.86
C GLU A 51 -21.76 -5.44 15.38
N VAL A 52 -20.80 -4.78 16.02
CA VAL A 52 -20.76 -4.68 17.48
C VAL A 52 -21.52 -3.43 17.91
N ALA A 53 -22.36 -3.56 18.93
CA ALA A 53 -23.34 -2.57 19.40
C ALA A 53 -22.78 -1.17 19.78
N MET A 54 -21.46 -0.93 19.68
CA MET A 54 -20.82 0.38 19.90
C MET A 54 -19.71 0.71 18.88
N GLY A 55 -19.72 0.12 17.69
CA GLY A 55 -18.80 0.48 16.60
C GLY A 55 -18.52 -0.67 15.63
N HIS A 56 -18.28 -0.35 14.36
CA HIS A 56 -17.82 -1.34 13.38
C HIS A 56 -16.43 -1.86 13.75
N SER A 57 -16.33 -3.07 14.30
CA SER A 57 -15.06 -3.78 14.45
C SER A 57 -14.89 -4.77 13.30
N THR A 58 -13.96 -4.50 12.39
CA THR A 58 -13.59 -5.46 11.33
C THR A 58 -12.67 -6.51 11.94
N LEU A 59 -13.21 -7.70 12.21
CA LEU A 59 -12.39 -8.85 12.60
C LEU A 59 -11.77 -9.41 11.31
N THR A 60 -10.45 -9.41 11.27
CA THR A 60 -9.68 -9.97 10.15
C THR A 60 -9.14 -11.29 10.63
N GLU A 61 -9.48 -12.38 9.96
CA GLU A 61 -8.85 -13.68 10.21
C GLU A 61 -7.50 -13.67 9.49
N TYR A 62 -6.43 -13.87 10.25
CA TYR A 62 -5.08 -13.86 9.71
C TYR A 62 -4.16 -14.83 10.43
N GLU A 63 -3.20 -15.36 9.69
CA GLU A 63 -2.07 -16.11 10.20
C GLU A 63 -0.84 -15.20 10.23
N GLU A 64 -0.18 -15.09 11.39
CA GLU A 64 1.07 -14.33 11.51
C GLU A 64 2.22 -15.05 10.80
N LEU A 65 2.97 -14.28 10.03
CA LEU A 65 4.13 -14.72 9.27
C LEU A 65 5.35 -13.89 9.67
N PRO A 66 6.58 -14.44 9.53
CA PRO A 66 7.78 -13.62 9.60
C PRO A 66 7.72 -12.50 8.55
N LEU A 67 8.41 -11.40 8.84
CA LEU A 67 8.44 -10.23 7.96
C LEU A 67 8.79 -10.61 6.52
N TYR A 68 7.86 -10.34 5.61
CA TYR A 68 8.04 -10.56 4.19
C TYR A 68 8.79 -9.38 3.56
N PHE A 69 10.11 -9.41 3.68
CA PHE A 69 11.02 -8.37 3.21
C PHE A 69 10.77 -7.87 1.78
N PRO A 70 10.44 -8.70 0.78
CA PRO A 70 10.15 -8.21 -0.56
C PRO A 70 9.01 -7.19 -0.60
N GLN A 71 7.96 -7.35 0.22
CA GLN A 71 6.87 -6.39 0.32
C GLN A 71 7.29 -5.10 1.03
N ILE A 72 8.11 -5.22 2.08
CA ILE A 72 8.64 -4.07 2.84
C ILE A 72 9.52 -3.20 1.93
N VAL A 73 10.47 -3.82 1.22
CA VAL A 73 11.38 -3.13 0.30
C VAL A 73 10.59 -2.44 -0.82
N ARG A 74 9.59 -3.11 -1.42
CA ARG A 74 8.74 -2.50 -2.46
C ARG A 74 7.96 -1.30 -1.92
N THR A 75 7.46 -1.39 -0.69
CA THR A 75 6.73 -0.29 -0.03
C THR A 75 7.64 0.93 0.13
N TYR A 76 8.85 0.75 0.69
CA TYR A 76 9.78 1.86 0.84
C TYR A 76 10.34 2.38 -0.49
N ALA A 77 10.63 1.51 -1.44
CA ALA A 77 11.05 1.91 -2.78
C ALA A 77 9.99 2.78 -3.47
N TYR A 78 8.71 2.43 -3.30
CA TYR A 78 7.60 3.22 -3.82
C TYR A 78 7.50 4.60 -3.13
N LEU A 79 7.65 4.67 -1.81
CA LEU A 79 7.70 5.96 -1.09
C LEU A 79 8.89 6.82 -1.52
N ALA A 80 10.09 6.22 -1.65
CA ALA A 80 11.28 6.90 -2.14
C ALA A 80 11.09 7.43 -3.57
N MET A 81 10.41 6.66 -4.42
CA MET A 81 10.06 7.08 -5.78
C MET A 81 9.13 8.30 -5.77
N ILE A 82 8.09 8.32 -4.93
CA ILE A 82 7.20 9.49 -4.78
C ILE A 82 7.99 10.73 -4.35
N VAL A 83 8.84 10.60 -3.32
CA VAL A 83 9.67 11.70 -2.83
C VAL A 83 10.64 12.18 -3.92
N GLY A 84 11.25 11.25 -4.66
CA GLY A 84 12.13 11.55 -5.79
C GLY A 84 11.40 12.28 -6.93
N LEU A 85 10.19 11.85 -7.29
CA LEU A 85 9.36 12.53 -8.29
C LEU A 85 8.99 13.95 -7.86
N TYR A 86 8.62 14.14 -6.59
CA TYR A 86 8.34 15.46 -6.05
C TYR A 86 9.54 16.39 -6.20
N HIS A 87 10.74 15.96 -5.77
CA HIS A 87 11.95 16.75 -5.93
C HIS A 87 12.31 17.00 -7.40
N PHE A 88 12.17 15.98 -8.26
CA PHE A 88 12.42 16.12 -9.69
C PHE A 88 11.51 17.18 -10.32
N ILE A 89 10.21 17.14 -10.06
CA ILE A 89 9.25 18.12 -10.55
C ILE A 89 9.62 19.52 -10.05
N GLN A 90 9.96 19.68 -8.77
CA GLN A 90 10.42 20.96 -8.20
C GLN A 90 11.64 21.53 -8.95
N THR A 91 12.59 20.70 -9.36
CA THR A 91 13.74 21.17 -10.15
C THR A 91 13.33 21.73 -11.52
N LYS A 92 12.32 21.15 -12.16
CA LYS A 92 11.80 21.62 -13.46
C LYS A 92 11.09 22.96 -13.34
N PHE A 93 10.29 23.15 -12.30
CA PHE A 93 9.68 24.45 -11.98
C PHE A 93 10.74 25.51 -11.71
N LYS A 94 11.75 25.20 -10.87
CA LYS A 94 12.85 26.14 -10.56
C LYS A 94 13.71 26.48 -11.77
N ALA A 95 13.90 25.55 -12.70
CA ALA A 95 14.66 25.77 -13.92
C ALA A 95 13.89 26.60 -14.97
N GLY A 96 12.64 27.00 -14.71
CA GLY A 96 11.84 27.79 -15.64
C GLY A 96 11.44 27.01 -16.89
N ASP A 97 11.21 25.70 -16.76
CA ASP A 97 10.76 24.86 -17.87
C ASP A 97 9.47 25.43 -18.48
N SER A 98 9.41 25.48 -19.81
CA SER A 98 8.27 26.02 -20.57
C SER A 98 6.98 25.22 -20.36
N ASN A 99 7.08 23.93 -20.02
CA ASN A 99 5.91 23.04 -19.89
C ASN A 99 6.06 22.04 -18.73
N PRO A 100 6.06 22.50 -17.47
CA PRO A 100 6.26 21.63 -16.31
C PRO A 100 5.14 20.61 -16.12
N LEU A 101 3.96 20.85 -16.72
CA LEU A 101 2.81 19.96 -16.69
C LEU A 101 3.08 18.61 -17.38
N ILE A 102 3.99 18.55 -18.37
CA ILE A 102 4.34 17.30 -19.05
C ILE A 102 4.96 16.31 -18.05
N TRP A 103 5.80 16.78 -17.13
CA TRP A 103 6.43 15.94 -16.11
C TRP A 103 5.42 15.41 -15.09
N ILE A 104 4.39 16.20 -14.78
CA ILE A 104 3.27 15.75 -13.94
C ILE A 104 2.49 14.65 -14.68
N GLY A 105 2.19 14.85 -15.97
CA GLY A 105 1.53 13.85 -16.80
C GLY A 105 2.29 12.52 -16.85
N LEU A 106 3.62 12.57 -17.00
CA LEU A 106 4.49 11.38 -16.99
C LEU A 106 4.60 10.71 -15.61
N ALA A 107 4.41 11.47 -14.52
CA ALA A 107 4.44 10.94 -13.16
C ALA A 107 3.15 10.17 -12.79
N LEU A 108 1.99 10.51 -13.40
CA LEU A 108 0.70 9.91 -13.05
C LEU A 108 0.67 8.36 -13.19
N PRO A 109 1.17 7.74 -14.28
CA PRO A 109 1.22 6.28 -14.37
C PRO A 109 2.08 5.62 -13.28
N LEU A 110 3.16 6.29 -12.85
CA LEU A 110 4.03 5.79 -11.79
C LEU A 110 3.31 5.76 -10.43
N LEU A 111 2.46 6.75 -10.16
CA LEU A 111 1.60 6.77 -8.99
C LEU A 111 0.48 5.71 -9.05
N ALA A 112 0.07 5.31 -10.26
CA ALA A 112 -0.92 4.26 -10.47
C ALA A 112 -0.32 2.83 -10.37
N LEU A 113 1.02 2.69 -10.31
CA LEU A 113 1.71 1.39 -10.31
C LEU A 113 1.17 0.39 -9.27
N PRO A 114 0.94 0.76 -7.99
CA PRO A 114 0.46 -0.21 -7.01
C PRO A 114 -0.92 -0.77 -7.37
N TRP A 115 -1.80 0.07 -7.92
CA TRP A 115 -3.14 -0.35 -8.35
C TRP A 115 -3.07 -1.23 -9.59
N MET A 116 -2.26 -0.85 -10.59
CA MET A 116 -2.04 -1.65 -11.79
C MET A 116 -1.47 -3.03 -11.45
N MET A 117 -0.42 -3.08 -10.62
CA MET A 117 0.19 -4.35 -10.21
C MET A 117 -0.79 -5.24 -9.43
N ARG A 118 -1.64 -4.67 -8.58
CA ARG A 118 -2.70 -5.42 -7.89
C ARG A 118 -3.73 -5.97 -8.86
N TYR A 119 -4.16 -5.18 -9.84
CA TYR A 119 -5.09 -5.64 -10.88
C TYR A 119 -4.52 -6.83 -11.65
N PHE A 120 -3.26 -6.77 -12.07
CA PHE A 120 -2.60 -7.89 -12.76
C PHE A 120 -2.39 -9.11 -11.85
N ALA A 121 -2.05 -8.90 -10.58
CA ALA A 121 -1.90 -9.98 -9.60
C ALA A 121 -3.23 -10.73 -9.41
N ARG A 122 -4.35 -10.01 -9.25
CA ARG A 122 -5.70 -10.57 -9.12
C ARG A 122 -6.09 -11.39 -10.34
N LYS A 123 -5.85 -10.85 -11.55
CA LYS A 123 -6.12 -11.56 -12.79
C LYS A 123 -5.31 -12.84 -12.92
N LYS A 124 -4.04 -12.84 -12.49
CA LYS A 124 -3.17 -14.03 -12.52
C LYS A 124 -3.60 -15.09 -11.51
N ALA A 125 -4.12 -14.70 -10.35
CA ALA A 125 -4.63 -15.59 -9.32
C ALA A 125 -6.02 -16.20 -9.66
N GLY A 126 -6.58 -15.92 -10.84
CA GLY A 126 -7.83 -16.52 -11.28
C GLY A 126 -9.10 -15.84 -10.75
N TRP A 127 -8.99 -14.66 -10.12
CA TRP A 127 -10.15 -13.86 -9.76
C TRP A 127 -10.87 -13.38 -11.04
N ARG A 128 -12.16 -13.74 -11.17
CA ARG A 128 -13.07 -13.35 -12.26
C ARG A 128 -13.83 -12.09 -11.91
#